data_AF-A0A8J5XT26-F1
#
_entry.id   AF-A0A8J5XT26-F1
#
_cell.length_a   1.000
_cell.length_b   1.000
_cell.length_c   1.000
_cell.angle_alpha   90.00
_cell.angle_beta   90.00
_cell.angle_gamma   90.00
#
_symmetry.space_group_name_H-M   'P 1'
#
loop_
_entity.id
_entity.type
_entity.pdbx_description
1 polymer ?
#
loop_
_entity_poly.entity_id
_entity_poly.type
_entity_poly.pdbx_seq_one_letter_code
_entity_poly.pdbx_strand_id
1 'polypeptide(L)'
;MSDDPHEDEAAVNQPESGIDDVDEDGAMEGSEPAAVALAELASADPTEIAAEPVSASTVTAQNAEEMGRAAIRLQSAQRGKRARMSAQQRRAAGKAARAARELDAATTLQAVERGAKSRREQKQRKQRKDLAATKIQARYKGKKERRDPNAESNVRRERLKLDAQVQAEQYLERHQLSALFGQLAQALLYAKPDDPKAFLVSKLQTLRGADDLSSPMLFFGIDEIDALYDMYDVAKRGMTIAQCTEALKALGIDGTPLLPAGTKYVSKADFTQMIAS
;
A
#
# COMPACT_ATOMS: atom_id res chain seq x y z
N MET A 1 -1.47 10.21 -42.42
CA MET A 1 -2.51 10.45 -41.40
C MET A 1 -2.24 9.44 -40.31
N SER A 2 -1.06 9.48 -39.69
CA SER A 2 -0.58 10.50 -38.73
C SER A 2 -1.34 10.36 -37.42
N ASP A 3 -0.75 9.66 -36.46
CA ASP A 3 -0.29 10.24 -35.19
C ASP A 3 0.12 9.13 -34.21
N ASP A 4 1.42 8.86 -34.18
CA ASP A 4 2.13 8.19 -33.09
C ASP A 4 2.36 9.21 -31.96
N PRO A 5 2.09 8.88 -30.68
CA PRO A 5 2.62 9.66 -29.57
C PRO A 5 3.99 9.11 -29.15
N HIS A 6 5.02 9.91 -29.44
CA HIS A 6 6.33 9.89 -28.82
C HIS A 6 6.21 9.92 -27.28
N GLU A 7 6.80 8.94 -26.59
CA GLU A 7 7.27 9.10 -25.22
C GLU A 7 8.80 9.10 -25.23
N ASP A 8 9.34 10.31 -25.28
CA ASP A 8 10.71 10.66 -24.92
C ASP A 8 10.84 10.83 -23.39
N GLU A 9 12.09 10.72 -22.94
CA GLU A 9 12.64 11.11 -21.63
C GLU A 9 12.58 10.09 -20.47
N ALA A 10 13.69 9.34 -20.31
CA ALA A 10 14.79 9.79 -19.45
C ALA A 10 15.83 8.66 -19.29
N ALA A 11 16.73 8.57 -20.26
CA ALA A 11 17.97 7.82 -20.12
C ALA A 11 18.87 8.54 -19.11
N VAL A 12 18.93 8.04 -17.87
CA VAL A 12 19.98 8.43 -16.92
C VAL A 12 21.25 7.70 -17.29
N ASN A 13 22.01 8.38 -18.13
CA ASN A 13 23.41 8.17 -18.44
C ASN A 13 24.25 8.58 -17.21
N GLN A 14 25.04 7.66 -16.66
CA GLN A 14 26.14 8.00 -15.75
C GLN A 14 27.35 7.07 -16.00
N PRO A 15 28.56 7.60 -15.83
CA PRO A 15 29.63 7.46 -16.82
C PRO A 15 30.58 6.32 -16.54
N GLU A 16 31.15 5.79 -17.64
CA GLU A 16 32.45 5.13 -17.61
C GLU A 16 33.50 6.14 -17.14
N SER A 17 34.21 5.79 -16.08
CA SER A 17 35.49 6.39 -15.73
C SER A 17 36.52 5.28 -15.61
N GLY A 18 37.16 4.96 -16.74
CA GLY A 18 38.56 4.55 -16.70
C GLY A 18 39.41 5.76 -16.33
N ILE A 19 40.40 5.53 -15.46
CA ILE A 19 41.60 6.31 -15.15
C ILE A 19 42.42 5.29 -14.34
N ASP A 20 43.29 4.53 -15.02
CA ASP A 20 44.71 4.81 -15.23
C ASP A 20 45.55 4.06 -14.18
N ASP A 21 45.94 2.84 -14.55
CA ASP A 21 47.14 2.20 -14.01
C ASP A 21 48.32 3.05 -14.49
N VAL A 22 48.87 3.87 -13.59
CA VAL A 22 50.14 4.57 -13.80
C VAL A 22 51.07 4.12 -12.69
N ASP A 23 52.16 3.51 -13.15
CA ASP A 23 53.39 3.28 -12.42
C ASP A 23 53.75 4.50 -11.56
N GLU A 24 54.22 4.31 -10.32
CA GLU A 24 55.26 5.22 -9.85
C GLU A 24 56.19 4.55 -8.86
N ASP A 25 57.39 4.36 -9.39
CA ASP A 25 58.62 3.97 -8.74
C ASP A 25 58.87 4.72 -7.44
N GLY A 26 59.36 3.96 -6.46
CA GLY A 26 60.02 4.52 -5.31
C GLY A 26 61.31 5.22 -5.72
N ALA A 27 61.33 6.53 -5.63
CA ALA A 27 62.57 7.29 -5.57
C ALA A 27 62.43 8.52 -4.67
N MET A 28 63.26 8.51 -3.63
CA MET A 28 64.11 9.62 -3.21
C MET A 28 63.44 10.93 -2.75
N GLU A 29 63.48 11.15 -1.43
CA GLU A 29 63.78 12.45 -0.81
C GLU A 29 64.26 12.13 0.62
N GLY A 30 65.48 12.43 1.07
CA GLY A 30 66.33 13.56 0.72
C GLY A 30 66.10 14.68 1.72
N SER A 31 67.19 15.08 2.40
CA SER A 31 67.39 16.32 3.14
C SER A 31 67.10 16.33 4.66
N GLU A 32 68.21 16.16 5.41
CA GLU A 32 68.53 17.04 6.54
C GLU A 32 68.36 18.52 6.14
N PRO A 33 68.27 19.45 7.11
CA PRO A 33 69.52 20.19 7.33
C PRO A 33 69.75 20.65 8.77
N ALA A 34 71.01 20.45 9.16
CA ALA A 34 71.95 21.49 9.55
C ALA A 34 71.80 22.24 10.88
N ALA A 35 73.00 22.65 11.28
CA ALA A 35 73.37 23.80 12.08
C ALA A 35 73.52 23.57 13.59
N VAL A 36 74.58 24.02 14.25
CA VAL A 36 75.78 24.82 13.87
C VAL A 36 76.68 24.71 15.11
N ALA A 37 77.92 24.26 14.95
CA ALA A 37 79.16 25.04 15.07
C ALA A 37 79.40 25.80 16.40
N LEU A 38 80.59 25.58 16.97
CA LEU A 38 81.51 26.58 17.57
C LEU A 38 82.70 25.77 18.14
N ALA A 39 83.85 25.76 17.47
CA ALA A 39 84.93 26.77 17.54
C ALA A 39 85.81 26.53 18.80
N GLU A 40 87.09 26.20 18.71
CA GLU A 40 88.24 26.95 18.15
C GLU A 40 89.05 27.64 19.27
N LEU A 41 90.37 27.36 19.26
CA LEU A 41 91.51 28.12 19.80
C LEU A 41 91.46 28.69 21.23
N ALA A 42 92.45 28.29 22.04
CA ALA A 42 93.48 29.23 22.50
C ALA A 42 94.65 28.50 23.18
N SER A 43 95.82 28.72 22.61
CA SER A 43 97.15 28.61 23.19
C SER A 43 97.34 29.49 24.43
N ALA A 44 98.06 28.98 25.43
CA ALA A 44 98.93 29.78 26.30
C ALA A 44 99.87 28.86 27.12
N ASP A 45 101.15 28.78 26.74
CA ASP A 45 102.24 28.79 27.72
C ASP A 45 102.25 30.19 28.40
N PRO A 46 102.83 30.45 29.61
CA PRO A 46 104.01 29.78 30.19
C PRO A 46 104.03 29.70 31.75
N THR A 47 105.23 29.44 32.29
CA THR A 47 105.74 29.84 33.63
C THR A 47 105.36 29.01 34.86
N GLU A 48 106.26 28.06 35.16
CA GLU A 48 107.09 28.06 36.38
C GLU A 48 106.62 28.96 37.54
N ILE A 49 106.00 28.35 38.56
CA ILE A 49 105.99 28.86 39.93
C ILE A 49 106.27 27.69 40.87
N ALA A 50 107.34 27.84 41.64
CA ALA A 50 107.74 27.00 42.75
C ALA A 50 106.57 26.77 43.73
N ALA A 51 106.27 25.51 44.02
CA ALA A 51 105.38 25.12 45.11
C ALA A 51 106.15 24.20 46.06
N GLU A 52 106.34 24.71 47.27
CA GLU A 52 106.80 23.99 48.45
C GLU A 52 106.04 22.67 48.66
N PRO A 53 106.60 21.68 49.39
CA PRO A 53 105.93 20.40 49.61
C PRO A 53 104.70 20.57 50.52
N VAL A 54 103.57 20.97 49.91
CA VAL A 54 102.25 20.90 50.55
C VAL A 54 101.93 19.42 50.73
N SER A 55 101.79 19.05 51.99
CA SER A 55 101.66 17.68 52.47
C SER A 55 100.57 16.92 51.70
N ALA A 56 100.92 15.75 51.16
CA ALA A 56 100.09 14.86 50.33
C ALA A 56 98.69 14.48 50.90
N SER A 57 98.35 14.93 52.11
CA SER A 57 97.10 14.68 52.81
C SER A 57 95.94 15.62 52.43
N THR A 58 96.18 16.83 51.91
CA THR A 58 95.09 17.78 51.59
C THR A 58 94.56 17.64 50.17
N VAL A 59 95.44 17.37 49.20
CA VAL A 59 95.08 17.10 47.79
C VAL A 59 94.26 15.81 47.65
N THR A 60 94.57 14.79 48.47
CA THR A 60 93.83 13.52 48.50
C THR A 60 92.41 13.69 49.04
N ALA A 61 92.18 14.59 50.00
CA ALA A 61 90.85 14.88 50.54
C ALA A 61 89.96 15.66 49.57
N GLN A 62 90.49 16.69 48.90
CA GLN A 62 89.75 17.46 47.89
C GLN A 62 89.37 16.59 46.67
N ASN A 63 90.28 15.72 46.21
CA ASN A 63 90.00 14.75 45.16
C ASN A 63 88.90 13.74 45.56
N ALA A 64 88.84 13.33 46.83
CA ALA A 64 87.81 12.43 47.33
C ALA A 64 86.41 13.10 47.39
N GLU A 65 86.33 14.37 47.77
CA GLU A 65 85.06 15.12 47.74
C GLU A 65 84.56 15.38 46.32
N GLU A 66 85.46 15.70 45.37
CA GLU A 66 85.11 15.89 43.97
C GLU A 66 84.63 14.58 43.32
N MET A 67 85.29 13.45 43.62
CA MET A 67 84.83 12.11 43.25
C MET A 67 83.43 11.81 43.80
N GLY A 68 83.16 12.16 45.06
CA GLY A 68 81.84 12.02 45.68
C GLY A 68 80.76 12.85 44.98
N ARG A 69 81.05 14.11 44.65
CA ARG A 69 80.13 15.01 43.91
C ARG A 69 79.89 14.51 42.47
N ALA A 70 80.92 14.01 41.79
CA ALA A 70 80.81 13.42 40.46
C ALA A 70 79.98 12.12 40.48
N ALA A 71 80.17 11.26 41.48
CA ALA A 71 79.39 10.05 41.66
C ALA A 71 77.89 10.35 41.87
N ILE A 72 77.54 11.35 42.68
CA ILE A 72 76.15 11.79 42.89
C ILE A 72 75.53 12.34 41.60
N ARG A 73 76.27 13.11 40.81
CA ARG A 73 75.81 13.61 39.49
C ARG A 73 75.57 12.47 38.51
N LEU A 74 76.47 11.49 38.47
CA LEU A 74 76.32 10.32 37.60
C LEU A 74 75.13 9.45 38.01
N GLN A 75 74.97 9.20 39.32
CA GLN A 75 73.84 8.43 39.85
C GLN A 75 72.50 9.13 39.62
N SER A 76 72.42 10.45 39.82
CA SER A 76 71.21 11.23 39.56
C SER A 76 70.88 11.29 38.07
N ALA A 77 71.88 11.45 37.19
CA ALA A 77 71.70 11.37 35.74
C ALA A 77 71.23 9.98 35.29
N GLN A 78 71.78 8.91 35.83
CA GLN A 78 71.34 7.53 35.56
C GLN A 78 69.90 7.28 36.03
N ARG A 79 69.53 7.76 37.24
CA ARG A 79 68.15 7.68 37.75
C ARG A 79 67.18 8.45 36.84
N GLY A 80 67.58 9.64 36.39
CA GLY A 80 66.80 10.43 35.43
C GLY A 80 66.65 9.74 34.07
N LYS A 81 67.72 9.13 33.54
CA LYS A 81 67.69 8.34 32.30
C LYS A 81 66.74 7.15 32.41
N ARG A 82 66.81 6.39 33.51
CA ARG A 82 65.91 5.25 33.79
C ARG A 82 64.45 5.71 33.90
N ALA A 83 64.18 6.80 34.62
CA ALA A 83 62.83 7.36 34.75
C ALA A 83 62.26 7.79 33.40
N ARG A 84 63.05 8.50 32.57
CA ARG A 84 62.62 8.91 31.22
C ARG A 84 62.37 7.72 30.30
N MET A 85 63.25 6.72 30.31
CA MET A 85 63.05 5.48 29.54
C MET A 85 61.77 4.76 29.97
N SER A 86 61.52 4.62 31.28
CA SER A 86 60.28 4.01 31.78
C SER A 86 59.03 4.81 31.40
N ALA A 87 59.10 6.15 31.42
CA ALA A 87 57.99 7.01 31.02
C ALA A 87 57.72 6.90 29.52
N GLN A 88 58.76 6.81 28.69
CA GLN A 88 58.65 6.59 27.25
C GLN A 88 58.06 5.22 26.95
N GLN A 89 58.51 4.17 27.64
CA GLN A 89 57.92 2.83 27.53
C GLN A 89 56.45 2.79 27.94
N ARG A 90 56.07 3.44 29.05
CA ARG A 90 54.66 3.55 29.48
C ARG A 90 53.80 4.31 28.46
N ARG A 91 54.33 5.39 27.88
CA ARG A 91 53.65 6.15 26.81
C ARG A 91 53.52 5.33 25.53
N ALA A 92 54.57 4.62 25.12
CA ALA A 92 54.54 3.74 23.95
C ALA A 92 53.56 2.57 24.14
N ALA A 93 53.57 1.93 25.30
CA ALA A 93 52.62 0.89 25.67
C ALA A 93 51.17 1.40 25.69
N GLY A 94 50.94 2.60 26.23
CA GLY A 94 49.62 3.25 26.21
C GLY A 94 49.12 3.55 24.79
N LYS A 95 50.01 4.04 23.90
CA LYS A 95 49.68 4.26 22.48
C LYS A 95 49.37 2.94 21.76
N ALA A 96 50.18 1.90 21.98
CA ALA A 96 49.95 0.58 21.40
C ALA A 96 48.62 -0.04 21.86
N ALA A 97 48.29 0.06 23.16
CA ALA A 97 47.02 -0.43 23.69
C ALA A 97 45.81 0.34 23.13
N ARG A 98 45.93 1.65 22.89
CA ARG A 98 44.89 2.44 22.25
C ARG A 98 44.69 2.06 20.79
N ALA A 99 45.78 1.90 20.03
CA ALA A 99 45.73 1.46 18.64
C ALA A 99 45.09 0.06 18.51
N ALA A 100 45.42 -0.88 19.40
CA ALA A 100 44.79 -2.20 19.42
C ALA A 100 43.26 -2.12 19.62
N ARG A 101 42.80 -1.30 20.58
CA ARG A 101 41.36 -1.08 20.81
C ARG A 101 40.66 -0.43 19.62
N GLU A 102 41.33 0.49 18.93
CA GLU A 102 40.79 1.14 17.73
C GLU A 102 40.65 0.14 16.56
N LEU A 103 41.60 -0.80 16.41
CA LEU A 103 41.50 -1.89 15.44
C LEU A 103 40.38 -2.89 15.77
N ASP A 104 40.24 -3.27 17.05
CA ASP A 104 39.14 -4.14 17.51
C ASP A 104 37.77 -3.45 17.29
N ALA A 105 37.68 -2.15 17.56
CA ALA A 105 36.49 -1.36 17.27
C ALA A 105 36.21 -1.28 15.76
N ALA A 106 37.23 -1.06 14.93
CA ALA A 106 37.07 -0.99 13.48
C ALA A 106 36.59 -2.34 12.90
N THR A 107 37.14 -3.46 13.36
CA THR A 107 36.73 -4.80 12.89
C THR A 107 35.28 -5.12 13.28
N THR A 108 34.85 -4.76 14.49
CA THR A 108 33.45 -4.95 14.91
C THR A 108 32.48 -4.08 14.11
N LEU A 109 32.81 -2.81 13.86
CA LEU A 109 31.99 -1.91 13.04
C LEU A 109 31.86 -2.44 11.60
N GLN A 110 32.94 -2.89 10.99
CA GLN A 110 32.92 -3.48 9.64
C GLN A 110 32.04 -4.74 9.58
N ALA A 111 32.11 -5.60 10.60
CA ALA A 111 31.26 -6.79 10.68
C ALA A 111 29.76 -6.42 10.79
N VAL A 112 29.43 -5.42 11.60
CA VAL A 112 28.06 -4.91 11.74
C VAL A 112 27.54 -4.35 10.42
N GLU A 113 28.33 -3.55 9.72
CA GLU A 113 27.94 -2.93 8.45
C GLU A 113 27.72 -3.98 7.35
N ARG A 114 28.62 -4.96 7.23
CA ARG A 114 28.43 -6.11 6.31
C ARG A 114 27.15 -6.86 6.62
N GLY A 115 26.87 -7.11 7.90
CA GLY A 115 25.62 -7.74 8.34
C GLY A 115 24.38 -6.89 8.03
N ALA A 116 24.44 -5.58 8.24
CA ALA A 116 23.35 -4.65 7.96
C ALA A 116 23.06 -4.58 6.46
N LYS A 117 24.09 -4.52 5.62
CA LYS A 117 23.98 -4.57 4.16
C LYS A 117 23.31 -5.86 3.70
N SER A 118 23.79 -7.03 4.17
CA SER A 118 23.21 -8.33 3.83
C SER A 118 21.73 -8.42 4.21
N ARG A 119 21.35 -7.97 5.43
CA ARG A 119 19.95 -7.96 5.87
C ARG A 119 19.07 -7.04 5.02
N ARG A 120 19.56 -5.85 4.64
CA ARG A 120 18.85 -4.91 3.76
C ARG A 120 18.61 -5.53 2.38
N GLU A 121 19.64 -6.13 1.78
CA GLU A 121 19.55 -6.80 0.47
C GLU A 121 18.59 -7.99 0.52
N GLN A 122 18.65 -8.83 1.55
CA GLN A 122 17.71 -9.94 1.72
C GLN A 122 16.26 -9.47 1.83
N LYS A 123 16.01 -8.40 2.60
CA LYS A 123 14.68 -7.80 2.74
C LYS A 123 14.17 -7.27 1.40
N GLN A 124 15.00 -6.52 0.67
CA GLN A 124 14.63 -6.00 -0.66
C GLN A 124 14.38 -7.15 -1.64
N ARG A 125 15.23 -8.17 -1.67
CA ARG A 125 15.05 -9.35 -2.52
C ARG A 125 13.75 -10.08 -2.21
N LYS A 126 13.41 -10.23 -0.93
CA LYS A 126 12.13 -10.81 -0.50
C LYS A 126 10.94 -9.96 -0.96
N GLN A 127 10.96 -8.65 -0.69
CA GLN A 127 9.91 -7.73 -1.15
C GLN A 127 9.72 -7.75 -2.67
N ARG A 128 10.81 -7.78 -3.46
CA ARG A 128 10.73 -7.90 -4.92
C ARG A 128 10.05 -9.20 -5.35
N LYS A 129 10.37 -10.33 -4.69
CA LYS A 129 9.72 -11.61 -4.94
C LYS A 129 8.24 -11.58 -4.56
N ASP A 130 7.90 -10.99 -3.42
CA ASP A 130 6.52 -10.89 -2.93
C ASP A 130 5.66 -10.00 -3.86
N LEU A 131 6.20 -8.86 -4.28
CA LEU A 131 5.54 -7.96 -5.25
C LEU A 131 5.37 -8.65 -6.61
N ALA A 132 6.40 -9.36 -7.11
CA ALA A 132 6.31 -10.13 -8.35
C ALA A 132 5.26 -11.24 -8.25
N ALA A 133 5.23 -11.99 -7.14
CA ALA A 133 4.23 -13.03 -6.91
C ALA A 133 2.81 -12.45 -6.89
N THR A 134 2.60 -11.34 -6.19
CA THR A 134 1.31 -10.62 -6.15
C THR A 134 0.88 -10.21 -7.56
N LYS A 135 1.80 -9.67 -8.37
CA LYS A 135 1.52 -9.27 -9.76
C LYS A 135 1.17 -10.47 -10.64
N ILE A 136 1.86 -11.60 -10.48
CA ILE A 136 1.57 -12.84 -11.20
C ILE A 136 0.20 -13.41 -10.78
N GLN A 137 -0.09 -13.45 -9.49
CA GLN A 137 -1.36 -13.92 -8.96
C GLN A 137 -2.52 -13.06 -9.45
N ALA A 138 -2.39 -11.74 -9.42
CA ALA A 138 -3.40 -10.82 -9.94
C ALA A 138 -3.63 -11.03 -11.45
N ARG A 139 -2.56 -11.19 -12.25
CA ARG A 139 -2.68 -11.50 -13.68
C ARG A 139 -3.35 -12.85 -13.92
N TYR A 140 -3.00 -13.88 -13.16
CA TYR A 140 -3.60 -15.20 -13.27
C TYR A 140 -5.09 -15.18 -12.90
N LYS A 141 -5.44 -14.52 -11.78
CA LYS A 141 -6.82 -14.31 -11.35
C LYS A 141 -7.62 -13.59 -12.43
N GLY A 142 -7.11 -12.48 -12.95
CA GLY A 142 -7.76 -11.74 -14.03
C GLY A 142 -7.85 -12.53 -15.35
N LYS A 143 -6.85 -13.36 -15.68
CA LYS A 143 -6.91 -14.24 -16.87
C LYS A 143 -7.94 -15.35 -16.69
N LYS A 144 -8.08 -15.89 -15.48
CA LYS A 144 -9.12 -16.88 -15.14
C LYS A 144 -10.51 -16.27 -15.24
N GLU A 145 -10.73 -15.10 -14.64
CA GLU A 145 -11.99 -14.35 -14.71
C GLU A 145 -12.39 -14.00 -16.16
N ARG A 146 -11.43 -13.64 -17.03
CA ARG A 146 -11.70 -13.39 -18.46
C ARG A 146 -11.90 -14.66 -19.29
N ARG A 147 -11.34 -15.79 -18.86
CA ARG A 147 -11.49 -17.07 -19.55
C ARG A 147 -12.88 -17.67 -19.34
N ASP A 148 -13.50 -17.37 -18.20
CA ASP A 148 -14.84 -17.81 -17.88
C ASP A 148 -15.86 -16.76 -18.39
N PRO A 149 -16.58 -16.99 -19.50
CA PRO A 149 -17.56 -16.03 -20.03
C PRO A 149 -18.69 -15.71 -19.02
N ASN A 150 -18.95 -16.65 -18.10
CA ASN A 150 -19.89 -16.45 -17.00
C ASN A 150 -19.35 -15.57 -15.87
N ALA A 151 -18.03 -15.46 -15.67
CA ALA A 151 -17.48 -14.60 -14.64
C ALA A 151 -17.58 -13.12 -15.04
N GLU A 152 -17.31 -12.77 -16.30
CA GLU A 152 -17.58 -11.42 -16.81
C GLU A 152 -19.08 -11.09 -16.82
N SER A 153 -19.94 -12.05 -17.18
CA SER A 153 -21.39 -11.82 -17.18
C SER A 153 -21.93 -11.63 -15.76
N ASN A 154 -21.40 -12.34 -14.77
CA ASN A 154 -21.75 -12.17 -13.36
C ASN A 154 -21.32 -10.80 -12.83
N VAL A 155 -20.09 -10.36 -13.09
CA VAL A 155 -19.62 -9.02 -12.68
C VAL A 155 -20.41 -7.91 -13.36
N ARG A 156 -20.74 -8.05 -14.65
CA ARG A 156 -21.62 -7.09 -15.35
C ARG A 156 -23.03 -7.09 -14.77
N ARG A 157 -23.61 -8.27 -14.49
CA ARG A 157 -24.91 -8.39 -13.82
C ARG A 157 -24.93 -7.73 -12.46
N GLU A 158 -23.89 -7.91 -11.65
CA GLU A 158 -23.81 -7.28 -10.33
C GLU A 158 -23.70 -5.76 -10.43
N ARG A 159 -22.90 -5.25 -11.38
CA ARG A 159 -22.83 -3.80 -11.65
C ARG A 159 -24.18 -3.25 -12.15
N LEU A 160 -24.86 -3.98 -13.03
CA LEU A 160 -26.20 -3.61 -13.53
C LEU A 160 -27.26 -3.64 -12.43
N LYS A 161 -27.19 -4.57 -11.47
CA LYS A 161 -28.07 -4.57 -10.29
C LYS A 161 -27.84 -3.37 -9.37
N LEU A 162 -26.61 -2.84 -9.34
CA LEU A 162 -26.28 -1.64 -8.56
C LEU A 162 -26.64 -0.33 -9.27
N ASP A 163 -26.99 -0.38 -10.55
CA ASP A 163 -27.36 0.80 -11.31
C ASP A 163 -28.70 1.36 -10.83
N ALA A 164 -28.74 2.67 -10.58
CA ALA A 164 -29.92 3.36 -10.09
C ALA A 164 -31.08 3.31 -11.09
N GLN A 165 -30.79 3.35 -12.40
CA GLN A 165 -31.82 3.26 -13.45
C GLN A 165 -32.51 1.90 -13.43
N VAL A 166 -31.71 0.83 -13.39
CA VAL A 166 -32.22 -0.56 -13.34
C VAL A 166 -33.01 -0.80 -12.05
N GLN A 167 -32.57 -0.25 -10.92
CA GLN A 167 -33.33 -0.34 -9.66
C GLN A 167 -34.67 0.40 -9.74
N ALA A 168 -34.70 1.58 -10.37
CA ALA A 168 -35.94 2.33 -10.58
C ALA A 168 -36.91 1.57 -11.49
N GLU A 169 -36.44 1.01 -12.61
CA GLU A 169 -37.24 0.18 -13.50
C GLU A 169 -37.80 -1.06 -12.78
N GLN A 170 -36.97 -1.78 -12.03
CA GLN A 170 -37.43 -2.92 -11.23
C GLN A 170 -38.47 -2.52 -10.18
N TYR A 171 -38.33 -1.34 -9.58
CA TYR A 171 -39.31 -0.83 -8.64
C TYR A 171 -40.64 -0.51 -9.34
N LEU A 172 -40.59 0.16 -10.49
CA LEU A 172 -41.75 0.45 -11.33
C LEU A 172 -42.49 -0.84 -11.75
N GLU A 173 -41.75 -1.88 -12.15
CA GLU A 173 -42.31 -3.17 -12.56
C GLU A 173 -42.90 -3.95 -11.38
N ARG A 174 -42.16 -4.09 -10.27
CA ARG A 174 -42.65 -4.83 -9.09
C ARG A 174 -43.93 -4.25 -8.51
N HIS A 175 -44.05 -2.92 -8.57
CA HIS A 175 -45.22 -2.22 -8.06
C HIS A 175 -46.25 -1.89 -9.14
N GLN A 176 -46.06 -2.36 -10.38
CA GLN A 176 -46.99 -2.16 -11.49
C GLN A 176 -47.39 -0.68 -11.68
N LEU A 177 -46.46 0.25 -11.42
CA LEU A 177 -46.76 1.68 -11.37
C LEU A 177 -47.21 2.20 -12.74
N SER A 178 -46.65 1.68 -13.82
CA SER A 178 -47.05 2.01 -15.19
C SER A 178 -48.51 1.66 -15.47
N ALA A 179 -48.97 0.47 -15.03
CA ALA A 179 -50.34 0.03 -15.20
C ALA A 179 -51.30 0.89 -14.37
N LEU A 180 -50.93 1.18 -13.12
CA LEU A 180 -51.70 2.08 -12.25
C LEU A 180 -51.86 3.48 -12.87
N PHE A 181 -50.77 4.07 -13.39
CA PHE A 181 -50.85 5.37 -14.06
C PHE A 181 -51.73 5.34 -15.31
N GLY A 182 -51.66 4.28 -16.11
CA GLY A 182 -52.52 4.09 -17.27
C GLY A 182 -54.00 4.09 -16.90
N GLN A 183 -54.37 3.35 -15.85
CA GLN A 183 -55.75 3.28 -15.36
C GLN A 183 -56.24 4.61 -14.76
N LEU A 184 -55.41 5.29 -13.98
CA LEU A 184 -55.73 6.61 -13.44
C LEU A 184 -55.95 7.63 -14.57
N ALA A 185 -55.12 7.57 -15.62
CA ALA A 185 -55.27 8.42 -16.80
C ALA A 185 -56.57 8.11 -17.57
N GLN A 186 -56.90 6.83 -17.76
CA GLN A 186 -58.16 6.43 -18.39
C GLN A 186 -59.37 6.88 -17.57
N ALA A 187 -59.34 6.71 -16.26
CA ALA A 187 -60.40 7.15 -15.35
C ALA A 187 -60.61 8.67 -15.42
N LEU A 188 -59.52 9.45 -15.48
CA LEU A 188 -59.59 10.90 -15.67
C LEU A 188 -60.17 11.28 -17.03
N LEU A 189 -59.77 10.59 -18.10
CA LEU A 189 -60.25 10.88 -19.45
C LEU A 189 -61.75 10.59 -19.59
N TYR A 190 -62.22 9.52 -18.95
CA TYR A 190 -63.62 9.10 -18.98
C TYR A 190 -64.52 10.00 -18.11
N ALA A 191 -64.17 10.16 -16.82
CA ALA A 191 -65.01 10.89 -15.88
C ALA A 191 -64.93 12.42 -16.06
N LYS A 192 -63.81 12.90 -16.61
CA LYS A 192 -63.51 14.33 -16.86
C LYS A 192 -63.98 15.24 -15.70
N PRO A 193 -63.55 14.98 -14.46
CA PRO A 193 -64.02 15.69 -13.28
C PRO A 193 -63.54 17.14 -13.26
N ASP A 194 -64.31 18.02 -12.60
CA ASP A 194 -63.95 19.45 -12.43
C ASP A 194 -62.66 19.64 -11.60
N ASP A 195 -62.42 18.75 -10.62
CA ASP A 195 -61.17 18.68 -9.86
C ASP A 195 -60.47 17.32 -10.04
N PRO A 196 -59.47 17.24 -10.94
CA PRO A 196 -58.77 15.98 -11.21
C PRO A 196 -57.94 15.49 -10.02
N LYS A 197 -57.43 16.38 -9.17
CA LYS A 197 -56.60 15.96 -8.04
C LYS A 197 -57.44 15.31 -6.95
N ALA A 198 -58.56 15.94 -6.57
CA ALA A 198 -59.47 15.37 -5.59
C ALA A 198 -60.02 14.00 -6.03
N PHE A 199 -60.37 13.87 -7.32
CA PHE A 199 -60.81 12.61 -7.91
C PHE A 199 -59.75 11.51 -7.82
N LEU A 200 -58.50 11.81 -8.21
CA LEU A 200 -57.39 10.84 -8.12
C LEU A 200 -57.11 10.40 -6.69
N VAL A 201 -57.13 11.34 -5.73
CA VAL A 201 -56.91 11.03 -4.31
C VAL A 201 -58.00 10.09 -3.79
N SER A 202 -59.26 10.36 -4.09
CA SER A 202 -60.38 9.48 -3.74
C SER A 202 -60.21 8.09 -4.35
N LYS A 203 -59.88 8.01 -5.65
CA LYS A 203 -59.68 6.72 -6.34
C LYS A 203 -58.52 5.92 -5.74
N LEU A 204 -57.40 6.56 -5.43
CA LEU A 204 -56.26 5.92 -4.76
C LEU A 204 -56.59 5.46 -3.34
N GLN A 205 -57.42 6.20 -2.60
CA GLN A 205 -57.89 5.79 -1.28
C GLN A 205 -58.80 4.55 -1.36
N THR A 206 -59.68 4.48 -2.36
CA THR A 206 -60.49 3.27 -2.62
C THR A 206 -59.60 2.06 -2.93
N LEU A 207 -58.57 2.23 -3.77
CA LEU A 207 -57.62 1.16 -4.10
C LEU A 207 -56.79 0.72 -2.90
N ARG A 208 -56.43 1.66 -2.00
CA ARG A 208 -55.69 1.35 -0.77
C ARG A 208 -56.51 0.57 0.26
N GLY A 209 -57.83 0.74 0.26
CA GLY A 209 -58.75 0.11 1.21
C GLY A 209 -59.18 -1.31 0.85
N ALA A 210 -58.74 -1.83 -0.30
CA ALA A 210 -59.05 -3.19 -0.70
C ALA A 210 -57.97 -4.17 -0.20
N ASP A 211 -58.43 -5.28 0.37
CA ASP A 211 -57.57 -6.26 1.02
C ASP A 211 -56.67 -7.03 0.02
N ASP A 212 -57.08 -7.15 -1.25
CA ASP A 212 -56.32 -7.81 -2.33
C ASP A 212 -55.96 -6.84 -3.46
N LEU A 213 -54.78 -6.22 -3.37
CA LEU A 213 -54.22 -5.35 -4.42
C LEU A 213 -53.96 -6.05 -5.77
N SER A 214 -54.09 -7.39 -5.79
CA SER A 214 -53.94 -8.22 -7.00
C SER A 214 -55.26 -8.56 -7.67
N SER A 215 -56.42 -8.25 -7.06
CA SER A 215 -57.72 -8.56 -7.66
C SER A 215 -58.05 -7.54 -8.77
N PRO A 216 -58.41 -7.98 -9.99
CA PRO A 216 -58.83 -7.07 -11.04
C PRO A 216 -60.14 -6.35 -10.74
N MET A 217 -60.93 -6.80 -9.74
CA MET A 217 -62.12 -6.07 -9.29
C MET A 217 -61.82 -4.67 -8.73
N LEU A 218 -60.56 -4.39 -8.41
CA LEU A 218 -60.12 -3.04 -8.06
C LEU A 218 -60.20 -2.05 -9.22
N PHE A 219 -60.09 -2.56 -10.44
CA PHE A 219 -59.91 -1.77 -11.64
C PHE A 219 -61.13 -1.81 -12.55
N PHE A 220 -61.84 -2.94 -12.57
CA PHE A 220 -63.03 -3.12 -13.41
C PHE A 220 -64.32 -2.98 -12.59
N GLY A 221 -65.25 -2.19 -13.10
CA GLY A 221 -66.61 -2.12 -12.57
C GLY A 221 -67.37 -3.43 -12.82
N ILE A 222 -68.40 -3.68 -12.03
CA ILE A 222 -69.30 -4.83 -12.22
C ILE A 222 -69.89 -4.81 -13.64
N ASP A 223 -70.25 -3.64 -14.15
CA ASP A 223 -70.79 -3.46 -15.50
C ASP A 223 -69.79 -3.82 -16.62
N GLU A 224 -68.50 -3.61 -16.39
CA GLU A 224 -67.43 -3.91 -17.34
C GLU A 224 -67.13 -5.41 -17.36
N ILE A 225 -67.17 -6.06 -16.20
CA ILE A 225 -67.06 -7.52 -16.07
C ILE A 225 -68.28 -8.20 -16.72
N ASP A 226 -69.46 -7.60 -16.58
CA ASP A 226 -70.69 -8.05 -17.22
C ASP A 226 -70.61 -7.97 -18.75
N ALA A 227 -70.13 -6.84 -19.27
CA ALA A 227 -69.91 -6.64 -20.70
C ALA A 227 -68.86 -7.62 -21.26
N LEU A 228 -67.78 -7.86 -20.51
CA LEU A 228 -66.74 -8.81 -20.90
C LEU A 228 -67.30 -10.23 -20.97
N TYR A 229 -68.05 -10.66 -19.96
CA TYR A 229 -68.70 -11.97 -19.95
C TYR A 229 -69.63 -12.13 -21.15
N ASP A 230 -70.45 -11.11 -21.44
CA ASP A 230 -71.37 -11.12 -22.57
C ASP A 230 -70.68 -11.16 -23.93
N MET A 231 -69.48 -10.60 -24.05
CA MET A 231 -68.68 -10.63 -25.28
C MET A 231 -68.18 -12.05 -25.59
N TYR A 232 -67.86 -12.85 -24.57
CA TYR A 232 -67.37 -14.22 -24.75
C TYR A 232 -68.49 -15.28 -24.73
N ASP A 233 -69.63 -15.03 -24.07
CA ASP A 233 -70.81 -15.90 -24.08
C ASP A 233 -71.82 -15.52 -25.19
N VAL A 234 -71.36 -15.53 -26.44
CA VAL A 234 -72.20 -15.23 -27.62
C VAL A 234 -73.40 -16.17 -27.73
N ALA A 235 -73.25 -17.41 -27.25
CA ALA A 235 -74.31 -18.43 -27.31
C ALA A 235 -75.31 -18.35 -26.15
N LYS A 236 -75.09 -17.48 -25.15
CA LYS A 236 -75.89 -17.34 -23.91
C LYS A 236 -76.12 -18.68 -23.20
N ARG A 237 -75.11 -19.55 -23.22
CA ARG A 237 -75.13 -20.90 -22.60
C ARG A 237 -74.08 -21.06 -21.51
N GLY A 238 -73.28 -20.04 -21.27
CA GLY A 238 -72.09 -20.06 -20.41
C GLY A 238 -70.80 -20.15 -21.21
N MET A 239 -69.76 -19.52 -20.69
CA MET A 239 -68.44 -19.51 -21.33
C MET A 239 -67.77 -20.88 -21.18
N THR A 240 -67.14 -21.38 -22.24
CA THR A 240 -66.29 -22.58 -22.13
C THR A 240 -65.04 -22.28 -21.31
N ILE A 241 -64.39 -23.32 -20.77
CA ILE A 241 -63.15 -23.15 -19.99
C ILE A 241 -62.07 -22.40 -20.79
N ALA A 242 -61.94 -22.69 -22.09
CA ALA A 242 -60.98 -22.01 -22.95
C ALA A 242 -61.29 -20.50 -23.12
N GLN A 243 -62.58 -20.16 -23.27
CA GLN A 243 -63.01 -18.76 -23.32
C GLN A 243 -62.83 -18.06 -21.97
N CYS A 244 -63.09 -18.75 -20.87
CA CYS A 244 -62.84 -18.27 -19.51
C CYS A 244 -61.35 -17.98 -19.30
N THR A 245 -60.45 -18.89 -19.69
CA THR A 245 -59.00 -18.65 -19.59
C THR A 245 -58.54 -17.46 -20.43
N GLU A 246 -59.09 -17.27 -21.62
CA GLU A 246 -58.75 -16.10 -22.46
C GLU A 246 -59.32 -14.80 -21.89
N ALA A 247 -60.53 -14.82 -21.33
CA ALA A 247 -61.10 -13.66 -20.67
C ALA A 247 -60.36 -13.28 -19.38
N LEU A 248 -59.90 -14.27 -18.60
CA LEU A 248 -59.05 -14.04 -17.42
C LEU A 248 -57.68 -13.46 -17.81
N LYS A 249 -57.08 -13.95 -18.90
CA LYS A 249 -55.86 -13.34 -19.48
C LYS A 249 -56.10 -11.90 -19.94
N ALA A 250 -57.25 -11.61 -20.55
CA ALA A 250 -57.59 -10.24 -20.95
C ALA A 250 -57.72 -9.28 -19.75
N LEU A 251 -58.06 -9.81 -18.57
CA LEU A 251 -58.08 -9.09 -17.29
C LEU A 251 -56.72 -9.07 -16.57
N GLY A 252 -55.69 -9.70 -17.15
CA GLY A 252 -54.36 -9.79 -16.55
C GLY A 252 -54.23 -10.79 -15.40
N ILE A 253 -55.19 -11.71 -15.24
CA ILE A 253 -55.07 -12.82 -14.29
C ILE A 253 -54.40 -14.00 -14.99
N ASP A 254 -53.15 -14.24 -14.63
CA ASP A 254 -52.40 -15.42 -15.07
C ASP A 254 -52.73 -16.62 -14.16
N GLY A 255 -53.79 -17.35 -14.49
CA GLY A 255 -54.20 -18.54 -13.75
C GLY A 255 -55.13 -19.46 -14.56
N THR A 256 -54.91 -20.77 -14.46
CA THR A 256 -55.92 -21.73 -14.92
C THR A 256 -57.05 -21.79 -13.88
N PRO A 257 -58.31 -21.53 -14.27
CA PRO A 257 -59.42 -21.53 -13.32
C PRO A 257 -59.56 -22.93 -12.70
N LEU A 258 -59.49 -23.01 -11.38
CA LEU A 258 -59.77 -24.24 -10.64
C LEU A 258 -61.30 -24.44 -10.61
N LEU A 259 -61.80 -25.24 -11.54
CA LEU A 259 -63.19 -25.68 -11.55
C LEU A 259 -63.33 -27.11 -11.03
N PRO A 260 -64.44 -27.44 -10.35
CA PRO A 260 -64.73 -28.82 -9.96
C PRO A 260 -64.82 -29.72 -11.19
N ALA A 261 -64.27 -30.94 -11.08
CA ALA A 261 -64.18 -31.87 -12.20
C ALA A 261 -65.56 -32.16 -12.83
N GLY A 262 -65.73 -31.78 -14.10
CA GLY A 262 -66.95 -32.05 -14.88
C GLY A 262 -67.72 -30.83 -15.39
N THR A 263 -67.34 -29.61 -15.02
CA THR A 263 -67.97 -28.38 -15.55
C THR A 263 -67.61 -28.15 -17.01
N LYS A 264 -68.62 -28.14 -17.91
CA LYS A 264 -68.41 -27.83 -19.34
C LYS A 264 -68.50 -26.33 -19.65
N TYR A 265 -69.28 -25.61 -18.86
CA TYR A 265 -69.54 -24.19 -19.00
C TYR A 265 -69.40 -23.49 -17.65
N VAL A 266 -68.87 -22.28 -17.66
CA VAL A 266 -68.71 -21.39 -16.51
C VAL A 266 -69.87 -20.40 -16.53
N SER A 267 -70.60 -20.29 -15.42
CA SER A 267 -71.68 -19.32 -15.28
C SER A 267 -71.12 -17.93 -14.95
N LYS A 268 -71.93 -16.89 -15.17
CA LYS A 268 -71.55 -15.50 -14.85
C LYS A 268 -71.19 -15.32 -13.37
N ALA A 269 -71.91 -15.98 -12.48
CA ALA A 269 -71.66 -15.91 -11.03
C ALA A 269 -70.34 -16.60 -10.64
N ASP A 270 -70.02 -17.72 -11.27
CA ASP A 270 -68.74 -18.41 -11.02
C ASP A 270 -67.56 -17.60 -11.57
N PHE A 271 -67.74 -16.96 -12.74
CA PHE A 271 -66.73 -16.09 -13.34
C PHE A 271 -66.44 -14.85 -12.50
N THR A 272 -67.47 -14.16 -11.99
CA THR A 272 -67.27 -13.01 -11.10
C THR A 272 -66.62 -13.42 -9.79
N GLN A 273 -66.97 -14.58 -9.24
CA GLN A 273 -66.34 -15.11 -8.03
C GLN A 273 -64.85 -15.45 -8.23
N MET A 274 -64.46 -15.91 -9.42
CA MET A 274 -63.05 -16.16 -9.77
C MET A 274 -62.21 -14.89 -9.92
N ILE A 275 -62.82 -13.77 -10.28
CA ILE A 275 -62.13 -12.47 -10.37
C ILE A 275 -62.03 -11.82 -8.98
N ALA A 276 -62.99 -12.13 -8.09
CA ALA A 276 -63.05 -11.63 -6.72
C ALA A 276 -62.07 -12.32 -5.74
N SER A 277 -61.51 -13.47 -6.12
CA SER A 277 -60.53 -14.26 -5.33
C SER A 277 -59.10 -13.94 -5.70
#